data_AF-A0A2W7QGQ0-F1
#
_entry.id   AF-A0A2W7QGQ0-F1
#
_cell.length_a   1.000
_cell.length_b   1.000
_cell.length_c   1.000
_cell.angle_alpha   90.00
_cell.angle_beta   90.00
_cell.angle_gamma   90.00
#
_symmetry.space_group_name_H-M   'P 1'
#
loop_
_entity.id
_entity.type
_entity.pdbx_description
1 polymer ?
#
loop_
_entity_poly.entity_id
_entity_poly.type
_entity_poly.pdbx_seq_one_letter_code
_entity_poly.pdbx_strand_id
1 'polypeptide(L)'
;MSEKALKWIQGLFAPLGPPAPQPVMAGEVALAALLVRAARANDDYNALQVDAVDAVLARRFGLGPWDVAALRTKAEALEAATGDSVHLTRVIKDVIPYEDRPEYLLDLWQVILADGKRHEQEDGLMRLVSNLLGLRDRDSAFARQQVQARKAEKTDQSPLAR
;
A
#
# COMPACT_ATOMS: atom_id res chain seq x y z
N MET A 1 8.43 -16.39 -12.76
CA MET A 1 7.10 -16.04 -12.21
C MET A 1 6.34 -17.30 -11.82
N SER A 2 5.84 -17.39 -10.57
CA SER A 2 5.04 -18.52 -10.07
C SER A 2 3.59 -18.45 -10.58
N GLU A 3 2.94 -19.60 -10.78
CA GLU A 3 1.52 -19.73 -11.18
C GLU A 3 0.58 -19.01 -10.20
N LYS A 4 0.96 -18.98 -8.92
CA LYS A 4 0.23 -18.27 -7.86
C LYS A 4 0.32 -16.75 -8.04
N ALA A 5 1.48 -16.24 -8.46
CA ALA A 5 1.67 -14.83 -8.77
C ALA A 5 0.88 -14.40 -10.02
N LEU A 6 0.71 -15.30 -10.99
CA LEU A 6 -0.10 -15.05 -12.17
C LEU A 6 -1.60 -15.00 -11.84
N LYS A 7 -2.09 -15.95 -11.02
CA LYS A 7 -3.48 -15.94 -10.52
C LYS A 7 -3.79 -14.70 -9.67
N TRP A 8 -2.81 -14.23 -8.91
CA TRP A 8 -2.91 -12.99 -8.14
C TRP A 8 -3.04 -11.75 -9.04
N ILE A 9 -2.24 -11.62 -10.11
CA ILE A 9 -2.39 -10.52 -11.09
C ILE A 9 -3.74 -10.58 -11.81
N GLN A 10 -4.27 -11.77 -12.08
CA GLN A 10 -5.57 -11.92 -12.73
C GLN A 10 -6.74 -11.54 -11.81
N GLY A 11 -6.62 -11.78 -10.50
CA GLY A 11 -7.60 -11.33 -9.50
C GLY A 11 -7.73 -9.81 -9.42
N LEU A 12 -6.65 -9.07 -9.70
CA LEU A 12 -6.62 -7.60 -9.71
C LEU A 12 -7.57 -6.95 -10.72
N PHE A 13 -8.10 -7.68 -11.71
CA PHE A 13 -8.99 -7.16 -12.74
C PHE A 13 -10.32 -7.93 -12.81
N ALA A 14 -10.60 -8.80 -11.84
CA ALA A 14 -11.81 -9.60 -11.83
C ALA A 14 -13.04 -8.68 -11.61
N PRO A 15 -13.99 -8.62 -12.56
CA PRO A 15 -15.14 -7.73 -12.44
C PRO A 15 -16.06 -8.20 -11.31
N LEU A 16 -16.42 -7.29 -10.40
CA LEU A 16 -17.49 -7.51 -9.42
C LEU A 16 -18.44 -6.30 -9.37
N GLY A 17 -19.71 -6.59 -9.06
CA GLY A 17 -20.87 -5.71 -9.22
C GLY A 17 -20.85 -4.39 -8.42
N PRO A 18 -21.82 -3.51 -8.67
CA PRO A 18 -21.77 -2.12 -8.24
C PRO A 18 -21.77 -2.01 -6.69
N PRO A 19 -20.86 -1.23 -6.10
CA PRO A 19 -20.84 -1.01 -4.66
C PRO A 19 -21.84 0.09 -4.26
N ALA A 20 -22.38 -0.05 -3.06
CA ALA A 20 -23.23 0.97 -2.44
C ALA A 20 -22.40 2.22 -2.05
N PRO A 21 -22.96 3.44 -2.16
CA PRO A 21 -22.26 4.66 -1.79
C PRO A 21 -22.00 4.70 -0.28
N GLN A 22 -20.76 4.99 0.13
CA GLN A 22 -20.38 5.09 1.54
C GLN A 22 -19.59 6.38 1.83
N PRO A 23 -19.75 6.96 3.03
CA PRO A 23 -19.26 8.30 3.40
C PRO A 23 -17.73 8.38 3.44
N VAL A 24 -17.18 9.60 3.58
CA VAL A 24 -15.75 10.02 3.58
C VAL A 24 -14.76 9.05 4.26
N MET A 25 -15.19 8.30 5.29
CA MET A 25 -14.46 7.16 5.89
C MET A 25 -14.06 6.07 4.87
N ALA A 26 -14.73 5.98 3.73
CA ALA A 26 -14.44 5.05 2.65
C ALA A 26 -13.07 5.34 2.00
N GLY A 27 -12.64 6.60 1.94
CA GLY A 27 -11.35 6.96 1.36
C GLY A 27 -10.16 6.46 2.19
N GLU A 28 -10.24 6.63 3.51
CA GLU A 28 -9.23 6.16 4.45
C GLU A 28 -9.17 4.63 4.49
N VAL A 29 -10.33 3.97 4.53
CA VAL A 29 -10.41 2.50 4.50
C VAL A 29 -9.94 1.95 3.16
N ALA A 30 -10.24 2.61 2.04
CA ALA A 30 -9.76 2.21 0.72
C ALA A 30 -8.24 2.35 0.58
N LEU A 31 -7.67 3.45 1.11
CA LEU A 31 -6.23 3.61 1.17
C LEU A 31 -5.58 2.54 2.05
N ALA A 32 -6.10 2.36 3.26
CA ALA A 32 -5.61 1.36 4.19
C ALA A 32 -5.70 -0.05 3.57
N ALA A 33 -6.76 -0.35 2.81
CA ALA A 33 -6.89 -1.61 2.08
C ALA A 33 -5.84 -1.75 0.98
N LEU A 34 -5.48 -0.66 0.30
CA LEU A 34 -4.39 -0.67 -0.68
C LEU A 34 -3.01 -0.90 -0.02
N LEU A 35 -2.78 -0.35 1.17
CA LEU A 35 -1.58 -0.61 1.97
C LEU A 35 -1.52 -2.07 2.43
N VAL A 36 -2.63 -2.63 2.92
CA VAL A 36 -2.73 -4.05 3.29
C VAL A 36 -2.46 -4.95 2.08
N ARG A 37 -3.00 -4.61 0.91
CA ARG A 37 -2.72 -5.32 -0.35
C ARG A 37 -1.24 -5.28 -0.71
N ALA A 38 -0.60 -4.13 -0.57
CA ALA A 38 0.84 -3.99 -0.79
C ALA A 38 1.65 -4.83 0.19
N ALA A 39 1.23 -4.87 1.45
CA ALA A 39 1.82 -5.69 2.51
C ALA A 39 1.69 -7.20 2.24
N ARG A 40 0.65 -7.63 1.52
CA ARG A 40 0.39 -9.03 1.16
C ARG A 40 1.02 -9.45 -0.17
N ALA A 41 1.61 -8.53 -0.94
CA ALA A 41 2.03 -8.77 -2.32
C ALA A 41 3.11 -9.86 -2.46
N ASN A 42 3.92 -10.08 -1.41
CA ASN A 42 4.98 -11.10 -1.37
C ASN A 42 4.58 -12.37 -0.58
N ASP A 43 3.29 -12.53 -0.23
CA ASP A 43 2.74 -13.68 0.51
C ASP A 43 3.29 -13.83 1.96
N ASP A 44 3.93 -12.78 2.49
CA ASP A 44 4.54 -12.75 3.84
C ASP A 44 3.92 -11.64 4.70
N TYR A 45 2.58 -11.68 4.87
CA TYR A 45 1.89 -10.75 5.76
C TYR A 45 2.11 -11.15 7.22
N ASN A 46 3.20 -10.66 7.80
CA ASN A 46 3.59 -10.95 9.18
C ASN A 46 3.62 -9.67 10.05
N ALA A 47 4.15 -9.77 11.26
CA ALA A 47 4.21 -8.66 12.21
C ALA A 47 4.94 -7.42 11.66
N LEU A 48 6.01 -7.60 10.87
CA LEU A 48 6.76 -6.49 10.26
C LEU A 48 5.89 -5.68 9.30
N GLN A 49 5.08 -6.38 8.50
CA GLN A 49 4.15 -5.78 7.55
C GLN A 49 3.00 -5.08 8.27
N VAL A 50 2.46 -5.70 9.32
CA VAL A 50 1.44 -5.11 10.18
C VAL A 50 1.96 -3.81 10.81
N ASP A 51 3.15 -3.84 11.41
CA ASP A 51 3.77 -2.67 12.03
C ASP A 51 4.04 -1.56 11.01
N ALA A 52 4.44 -1.91 9.79
CA ALA A 52 4.67 -0.94 8.73
C ALA A 52 3.38 -0.28 8.25
N VAL A 53 2.30 -1.05 8.08
CA VAL A 53 0.98 -0.51 7.76
C VAL A 53 0.50 0.39 8.89
N ASP A 54 0.57 -0.08 10.13
CA ASP A 54 0.11 0.65 11.31
C ASP A 54 0.89 1.98 11.49
N ALA A 55 2.20 1.97 11.26
CA ALA A 55 3.03 3.18 11.30
C ALA A 55 2.64 4.21 10.23
N VAL A 56 2.33 3.76 9.01
CA VAL A 56 1.85 4.64 7.92
C VAL A 56 0.49 5.23 8.27
N LEU A 57 -0.45 4.41 8.75
CA LEU A 57 -1.80 4.85 9.12
C LEU A 57 -1.77 5.85 10.27
N ALA A 58 -0.99 5.56 11.32
CA ALA A 58 -0.81 6.45 12.47
C ALA A 58 -0.31 7.83 12.03
N ARG A 59 0.74 7.86 11.19
CA ARG A 59 1.33 9.11 10.71
C ARG A 59 0.39 9.89 9.80
N ARG A 60 -0.28 9.23 8.85
CA ARG A 60 -1.15 9.91 7.88
C ARG A 60 -2.39 10.52 8.52
N PHE A 61 -3.00 9.79 9.45
CA PHE A 61 -4.31 10.15 9.97
C PHE A 61 -4.25 10.69 11.40
N GLY A 62 -3.05 10.80 11.99
CA GLY A 62 -2.88 11.27 13.37
C GLY A 62 -3.55 10.38 14.41
N LEU A 63 -3.64 9.07 14.12
CA LEU A 63 -4.43 8.12 14.90
C LEU A 63 -3.61 7.47 16.03
N GLY A 64 -4.29 7.19 17.14
CA GLY A 64 -3.74 6.36 18.21
C GLY A 64 -3.74 4.87 17.85
N PRO A 65 -2.99 4.02 18.58
CA PRO A 65 -2.80 2.62 18.24
C PRO A 65 -4.10 1.80 18.15
N TRP A 66 -5.12 2.18 18.92
CA TRP A 66 -6.42 1.50 18.91
C TRP A 66 -7.21 1.81 17.63
N ASP A 67 -7.23 3.07 17.22
CA ASP A 67 -7.90 3.51 15.99
C ASP A 67 -7.18 3.01 14.74
N VAL A 68 -5.84 2.97 14.79
CA VAL A 68 -5.01 2.37 13.74
C VAL A 68 -5.36 0.89 13.55
N ALA A 69 -5.38 0.11 14.63
CA ALA A 69 -5.74 -1.30 14.55
C ALA A 69 -7.18 -1.49 14.02
N ALA A 70 -8.12 -0.67 14.48
CA ALA A 70 -9.51 -0.72 14.02
C ALA A 70 -9.63 -0.37 12.52
N LEU A 71 -8.89 0.62 12.04
CA LEU A 71 -8.83 0.99 10.63
C LEU A 71 -8.20 -0.13 9.80
N ARG A 72 -7.10 -0.71 10.27
CA ARG A 72 -6.44 -1.85 9.60
C ARG A 72 -7.37 -3.05 9.51
N THR A 73 -8.11 -3.40 10.56
CA THR A 73 -9.08 -4.51 10.50
C THR A 73 -10.17 -4.28 9.46
N LYS A 74 -10.71 -3.05 9.36
CA LYS A 74 -11.68 -2.70 8.30
C LYS A 74 -11.05 -2.80 6.91
N ALA A 75 -9.82 -2.35 6.77
CA ALA A 75 -9.05 -2.42 5.54
C ALA A 75 -8.76 -3.87 5.12
N GLU A 76 -8.37 -4.73 6.03
CA GLU A 76 -8.17 -6.17 5.78
C GLU A 76 -9.46 -6.85 5.30
N ALA A 77 -10.60 -6.51 5.93
CA ALA A 77 -11.90 -7.00 5.50
C ALA A 77 -12.29 -6.47 4.10
N LEU A 78 -12.07 -5.17 3.84
CA LEU A 78 -12.36 -4.57 2.54
C LEU A 78 -11.45 -5.15 1.44
N GLU A 79 -10.16 -5.32 1.72
CA GLU A 79 -9.18 -5.90 0.79
C GLU A 79 -9.55 -7.34 0.44
N ALA A 80 -9.97 -8.14 1.43
CA ALA A 80 -10.42 -9.51 1.22
C ALA A 80 -11.76 -9.58 0.46
N ALA A 81 -12.67 -8.62 0.68
CA ALA A 81 -13.95 -8.55 -0.02
C ALA A 81 -13.85 -7.98 -1.44
N THR A 82 -12.89 -7.08 -1.67
CA THR A 82 -12.73 -6.34 -2.93
C THR A 82 -11.53 -6.90 -3.68
N GLY A 83 -11.74 -7.92 -4.52
CA GLY A 83 -10.64 -8.55 -5.26
C GLY A 83 -9.89 -7.63 -6.25
N ASP A 84 -10.50 -6.51 -6.67
CA ASP A 84 -9.99 -5.63 -7.73
C ASP A 84 -9.36 -4.33 -7.18
N SER A 85 -8.14 -4.00 -7.63
CA SER A 85 -7.44 -2.74 -7.27
C SER A 85 -7.96 -1.51 -8.01
N VAL A 86 -8.59 -1.66 -9.16
CA VAL A 86 -9.23 -0.59 -9.94
C VAL A 86 -10.34 0.08 -9.13
N HIS A 87 -11.11 -0.69 -8.36
CA HIS A 87 -12.15 -0.11 -7.51
C HIS A 87 -11.55 0.71 -6.35
N LEU A 88 -10.60 0.14 -5.61
CA LEU A 88 -9.90 0.84 -4.51
C LEU A 88 -9.23 2.13 -5.00
N THR A 89 -8.57 2.06 -6.15
CA THR A 89 -7.85 3.23 -6.72
C THR A 89 -8.78 4.27 -7.31
N ARG A 90 -9.99 3.91 -7.76
CA ARG A 90 -11.03 4.87 -8.14
C ARG A 90 -11.52 5.66 -6.94
N VAL A 91 -11.85 4.97 -5.84
CA VAL A 91 -12.24 5.63 -4.58
C VAL A 91 -11.11 6.57 -4.12
N ILE A 92 -9.86 6.13 -4.20
CA ILE A 92 -8.69 6.96 -3.88
C ILE A 92 -8.58 8.18 -4.80
N LYS A 93 -8.75 8.03 -6.13
CA LYS A 93 -8.70 9.16 -7.07
C LYS A 93 -9.77 10.22 -6.80
N ASP A 94 -10.95 9.78 -6.38
CA ASP A 94 -12.09 10.65 -6.12
C ASP A 94 -11.94 11.44 -4.82
N VAL A 95 -11.15 10.93 -3.86
CA VAL A 95 -10.94 11.54 -2.54
C VAL A 95 -9.58 12.20 -2.35
N ILE A 96 -8.58 11.88 -3.19
CA ILE A 96 -7.20 12.36 -3.05
C ILE A 96 -6.81 13.31 -4.19
N PRO A 97 -6.47 14.58 -3.87
CA PRO A 97 -5.92 15.55 -4.81
C PRO A 97 -4.69 15.00 -5.54
N TYR A 98 -4.49 15.42 -6.80
CA TYR A 98 -3.42 14.87 -7.64
C TYR A 98 -2.02 15.11 -7.04
N GLU A 99 -1.84 16.29 -6.46
CA GLU A 99 -0.62 16.77 -5.81
C GLU A 99 -0.17 15.88 -4.63
N ASP A 100 -1.11 15.24 -3.94
CA ASP A 100 -0.80 14.40 -2.77
C ASP A 100 -0.46 12.95 -3.17
N ARG A 101 -0.87 12.52 -4.37
CA ARG A 101 -0.70 11.14 -4.87
C ARG A 101 0.74 10.60 -4.80
N PRO A 102 1.79 11.39 -5.08
CA PRO A 102 3.17 10.93 -4.94
C PRO A 102 3.53 10.47 -3.53
N GLU A 103 2.95 11.07 -2.49
CA GLU A 103 3.21 10.66 -1.11
C GLU A 103 2.64 9.27 -0.81
N TYR A 104 1.55 8.89 -1.46
CA TYR A 104 0.98 7.55 -1.28
C TYR A 104 1.85 6.47 -1.91
N LEU A 105 2.58 6.79 -2.99
CA LEU A 105 3.60 5.88 -3.53
C LEU A 105 4.74 5.67 -2.53
N LEU A 106 5.17 6.72 -1.81
CA LEU A 106 6.17 6.58 -0.75
C LEU A 106 5.70 5.63 0.34
N ASP A 107 4.41 5.66 0.66
CA ASP A 107 3.85 4.85 1.75
C ASP A 107 3.67 3.40 1.38
N LEU A 108 3.22 3.14 0.16
CA LEU A 108 3.19 1.80 -0.38
C LEU A 108 4.61 1.19 -0.43
N TRP A 109 5.61 1.97 -0.84
CA TRP A 109 7.01 1.50 -0.81
C TRP A 109 7.56 1.30 0.60
N GLN A 110 7.15 2.10 1.59
CA GLN A 110 7.53 1.87 2.99
C GLN A 110 7.01 0.54 3.51
N VAL A 111 5.77 0.19 3.17
CA VAL A 111 5.14 -1.09 3.55
C VAL A 111 5.79 -2.26 2.80
N ILE A 112 5.93 -2.14 1.47
CA ILE A 112 6.52 -3.20 0.64
C ILE A 112 7.94 -3.53 1.10
N LEU A 113 8.76 -2.50 1.31
CA LEU A 113 10.16 -2.68 1.68
C LEU A 113 10.36 -2.90 3.18
N ALA A 114 9.31 -3.16 3.98
CA ALA A 114 9.39 -3.26 5.43
C ALA A 114 10.46 -4.26 5.89
N ASP A 115 10.52 -5.41 5.25
CA ASP A 115 11.50 -6.49 5.47
C ASP A 115 12.88 -6.25 4.84
N GLY A 116 13.03 -5.17 4.06
CA GLY A 116 14.25 -4.79 3.36
C GLY A 116 14.51 -5.54 2.05
N LYS A 117 13.61 -6.42 1.64
CA LYS A 117 13.70 -7.18 0.39
C LYS A 117 12.79 -6.59 -0.66
N ARG A 118 13.08 -6.97 -1.91
CA ARG A 118 12.29 -6.57 -3.08
C ARG A 118 12.02 -7.81 -3.92
N HIS A 119 10.79 -7.95 -4.36
CA HIS A 119 10.31 -9.04 -5.20
C HIS A 119 9.66 -8.51 -6.49
N GLU A 120 9.79 -9.23 -7.60
CA GLU A 120 9.27 -8.81 -8.91
C GLU A 120 7.76 -8.55 -8.91
N GLN A 121 7.03 -9.30 -8.07
CA GLN A 121 5.58 -9.17 -7.90
C GLN A 121 5.19 -7.77 -7.38
N GLU A 122 6.01 -7.18 -6.52
CA GLU A 122 5.79 -5.86 -5.94
C GLU A 122 5.95 -4.75 -6.99
N ASP A 123 6.88 -4.92 -7.93
CA ASP A 123 7.05 -3.98 -9.04
C ASP A 123 5.82 -3.96 -9.95
N GLY A 124 5.20 -5.13 -10.16
CA GLY A 124 3.94 -5.26 -10.89
C GLY A 124 2.81 -4.49 -10.22
N LEU A 125 2.66 -4.67 -8.90
CA LEU A 125 1.68 -3.93 -8.09
C LEU A 125 1.90 -2.42 -8.19
N MET A 126 3.14 -1.97 -7.96
CA MET A 126 3.46 -0.54 -7.91
C MET A 126 3.32 0.14 -9.27
N ARG A 127 3.60 -0.57 -10.36
CA ARG A 127 3.29 -0.08 -11.71
C ARG A 127 1.80 0.12 -11.89
N LEU A 128 0.99 -0.90 -11.57
CA LEU A 128 -0.47 -0.82 -11.67
C LEU A 128 -1.02 0.34 -10.83
N VAL A 129 -0.64 0.41 -9.56
CA VAL A 129 -1.11 1.45 -8.64
C VAL A 129 -0.69 2.84 -9.10
N SER A 130 0.56 3.04 -9.54
CA SER A 130 0.99 4.35 -10.05
C SER A 130 0.15 4.82 -11.25
N ASN A 131 -0.09 3.93 -12.22
CA ASN A 131 -0.96 4.22 -13.36
C ASN A 131 -2.40 4.51 -12.93
N LEU A 132 -2.92 3.72 -11.99
CA LEU A 132 -4.25 3.90 -11.43
C LEU A 132 -4.37 5.15 -10.55
N LEU A 133 -3.27 5.78 -10.12
CA LEU A 133 -3.26 7.10 -9.48
C LEU A 133 -3.04 8.25 -10.49
N GLY A 134 -2.81 7.94 -11.77
CA GLY A 134 -2.47 8.93 -12.79
C GLY A 134 -1.02 9.43 -12.71
N LEU A 135 -0.16 8.65 -12.06
CA LEU A 135 1.28 8.89 -11.96
C LEU A 135 2.02 8.00 -12.96
N ARG A 136 3.29 8.31 -13.24
CA ARG A 136 4.12 7.51 -14.15
C ARG A 136 4.99 6.56 -13.35
N ASP A 137 5.44 5.49 -14.01
CA ASP A 137 6.42 4.53 -13.46
C ASP A 137 7.66 5.21 -12.85
N ARG A 138 8.14 6.31 -13.46
CA ARG A 138 9.28 7.08 -12.96
C ARG A 138 9.02 7.71 -11.59
N ASP A 139 7.78 8.14 -11.33
CA ASP A 139 7.39 8.77 -10.08
C ASP A 139 7.40 7.71 -8.96
N SER A 140 6.96 6.48 -9.28
CA SER A 140 7.10 5.31 -8.39
C SER A 140 8.55 4.90 -8.14
N ALA A 141 9.40 4.89 -9.17
CA ALA A 141 10.81 4.59 -9.02
C ALA A 141 11.53 5.62 -8.12
N PHE A 142 11.20 6.90 -8.25
CA PHE A 142 11.74 7.97 -7.41
C PHE A 142 11.28 7.82 -5.95
N ALA A 143 10.00 7.53 -5.72
CA ALA A 143 9.48 7.25 -4.37
C ALA A 143 10.23 6.09 -3.71
N ARG A 144 10.47 5.00 -4.44
CA ARG A 144 11.24 3.85 -3.94
C ARG A 144 12.65 4.25 -3.52
N GLN A 145 13.37 4.99 -4.37
CA GLN A 145 14.74 5.43 -4.10
C GLN A 145 14.80 6.27 -2.81
N GLN A 146 13.82 7.14 -2.59
CA GLN A 146 13.74 7.92 -1.35
C GLN A 146 13.54 7.03 -0.11
N VAL A 147 12.65 6.04 -0.17
CA VAL A 147 12.44 5.09 0.95
C VAL A 147 13.71 4.31 1.26
N GLN A 148 14.41 3.83 0.23
CA GLN A 148 15.67 3.11 0.38
C GLN A 148 16.76 3.99 1.00
N ALA A 149 16.90 5.25 0.55
CA ALA A 149 17.84 6.20 1.11
C ALA A 149 17.56 6.48 2.60
N ARG A 150 16.30 6.74 2.97
CA ARG A 150 15.90 6.95 4.38
C ARG A 150 16.20 5.75 5.26
N LYS A 151 16.05 4.53 4.73
CA LYS A 151 16.42 3.30 5.47
C LYS A 151 17.93 3.17 5.64
N ALA A 152 18.71 3.46 4.60
CA ALA A 152 20.18 3.42 4.67
C ALA A 152 20.73 4.42 5.70
N GLU A 153 20.19 5.64 5.73
CA GLU A 153 20.54 6.66 6.73
C GLU A 153 20.23 6.23 8.17
N LYS A 154 19.08 5.58 8.40
CA LYS A 154 18.73 5.05 9.72
C LYS A 154 19.64 3.91 10.17
N THR A 155 20.12 3.07 9.25
CA THR A 155 21.06 1.99 9.56
C THR A 155 22.42 2.54 9.99
N ASP A 156 22.92 3.57 9.29
CA ASP A 156 24.22 4.20 9.57
C ASP A 156 24.25 4.97 10.90
N GLN A 157 23.10 5.48 11.36
CA GLN A 157 22.95 6.18 12.64
C GLN A 157 22.73 5.26 13.84
N SER A 158 22.73 3.93 13.67
CA SER A 158 22.55 2.98 14.77
C SER A 158 23.82 2.84 15.63
N PRO A 159 23.79 3.06 16.96
CA PRO A 159 24.96 3.03 17.83
C PRO A 159 25.68 1.67 17.95
N LEU A 160 25.10 0.59 17.41
CA LEU A 160 25.63 -0.77 17.48
C LEU A 160 26.42 -1.19 16.22
N ALA A 161 26.64 -0.29 15.26
CA ALA A 161 27.44 -0.56 14.07
C ALA A 161 28.91 -0.13 14.25
N ARG A 162 29.60 -0.59 15.31
CA ARG A 162 31.07 -0.62 15.42
C ARG A 162 31.53 -1.77 16.31
#